data_AF-P9WPW7-F1
#
_entry.id   AF-P9WPW7-F1
#
_cell.length_a   1.000
_cell.length_b   1.000
_cell.length_c   1.000
_cell.angle_alpha   90.00
_cell.angle_beta   90.00
_cell.angle_gamma   90.00
#
_symmetry.space_group_name_H-M   'P 1'
#
loop_
_entity.id
_entity.type
_entity.pdbx_description
1 polymer ?
#
loop_
_entity_poly.entity_id
_entity_poly.type
_entity_poly.pdbx_seq_one_letter_code
_entity_poly.pdbx_strand_id
1 'polypeptide(L)'
;MSERVILAYSGGLDTSVAISWIGKETGREVVAVAIDLGQGGEHMDVIRQRALDCGAVEAVVVDARDEFAEGYCLPTVLNNALYMDRYPLVSAISRPLIVKHLVAAAREHGGGIVAHGCTGKGNDQVRFEVGFASLAPDLEVLAPVRDYAWTREKAIAFAEENAIPINVTKRSPFSIDQNVWGRAVETGFLEHLWNAPTKDIYAYTEDPTINWGVPDEVIVGFERGVPVSVDGKPVSMLAAIEELNRRAGAQGVGRLDVVEDRLVGIKSREIYEAPGAMVLITAHTELEHVTLERELGRFKRQTDQRWAELVYDGLWYSPLKAALEAFVAKTQEHVSGEVRLVLHGGHIAVNGRRSAESLYDFNLATYDEGDSFDQSAARGFVYVHGLSSKLAARRDLR
;
A
#
# COMPACT_ATOMS: atom_id res chain seq x y z
N MET A 1 27.89 -11.76 -24.05
CA MET A 1 27.08 -10.53 -24.09
C MET A 1 25.71 -10.90 -24.63
N SER A 2 24.85 -11.46 -23.77
CA SER A 2 23.41 -11.32 -23.96
C SER A 2 23.04 -10.09 -23.15
N GLU A 3 22.63 -9.02 -23.80
CA GLU A 3 22.14 -7.82 -23.13
C GLU A 3 20.61 -7.83 -23.21
N ARG A 4 19.97 -8.77 -22.50
CA ARG A 4 18.50 -8.83 -22.50
C ARG A 4 17.92 -7.61 -21.79
N VAL A 5 16.73 -7.22 -22.21
CA VAL A 5 15.90 -6.23 -21.52
C VAL A 5 14.85 -6.97 -20.68
N ILE A 6 14.82 -6.72 -19.38
CA ILE A 6 13.83 -7.31 -18.47
C ILE A 6 12.69 -6.30 -18.28
N LEU A 7 11.51 -6.60 -18.81
CA LEU A 7 10.35 -5.70 -18.79
C LEU A 7 9.41 -6.06 -17.64
N ALA A 8 9.08 -5.06 -16.83
CA ALA A 8 7.93 -5.10 -15.92
C ALA A 8 6.63 -5.20 -16.74
N TYR A 9 6.04 -6.39 -16.80
CA TYR A 9 4.95 -6.69 -17.72
C TYR A 9 3.61 -6.91 -17.00
N SER A 10 2.61 -6.11 -17.36
CA SER A 10 1.28 -6.11 -16.74
C SER A 10 0.18 -6.73 -17.61
N GLY A 11 0.49 -7.18 -18.82
CA GLY A 11 -0.53 -7.69 -19.76
C GLY A 11 -1.26 -6.60 -20.55
N GLY A 12 -1.14 -5.33 -20.17
CA GLY A 12 -1.81 -4.22 -20.85
C GLY A 12 -1.28 -3.96 -22.27
N LEU A 13 -2.06 -3.21 -23.06
CA LEU A 13 -1.68 -2.83 -24.44
C LEU A 13 -0.28 -2.21 -24.49
N ASP A 14 -0.06 -1.19 -23.67
CA ASP A 14 1.12 -0.32 -23.78
C ASP A 14 2.42 -1.12 -23.50
N THR A 15 2.42 -1.98 -22.48
CA THR A 15 3.56 -2.86 -22.15
C THR A 15 3.68 -4.05 -23.10
N SER A 16 2.57 -4.54 -23.69
CA SER A 16 2.61 -5.62 -24.69
C SER A 16 3.27 -5.17 -25.98
N VAL A 17 2.90 -4.00 -26.49
CA VAL A 17 3.52 -3.43 -27.69
C VAL A 17 4.96 -3.00 -27.41
N ALA A 18 5.26 -2.54 -26.19
CA ALA A 18 6.62 -2.18 -25.79
C ALA A 18 7.61 -3.35 -25.94
N ILE A 19 7.19 -4.62 -25.81
CA ILE A 19 8.07 -5.79 -26.02
C ILE A 19 8.71 -5.75 -27.41
N SER A 20 7.88 -5.74 -28.46
CA SER A 20 8.35 -5.68 -29.85
C SER A 20 9.07 -4.37 -30.16
N TRP A 21 8.60 -3.25 -29.62
CA TRP A 21 9.23 -1.95 -29.85
C TRP A 21 10.63 -1.88 -29.25
N ILE A 22 10.81 -2.32 -28.00
CA ILE A 22 12.12 -2.39 -27.35
C ILE A 22 13.06 -3.27 -28.18
N GLY A 23 12.58 -4.43 -28.65
CA GLY A 23 13.37 -5.32 -29.50
C GLY A 23 13.83 -4.64 -30.79
N LYS A 24 12.95 -3.89 -31.46
CA LYS A 24 13.27 -3.15 -32.69
C LYS A 24 14.23 -1.97 -32.44
N GLU A 25 14.03 -1.23 -31.37
CA GLU A 25 14.80 -0.02 -31.04
C GLU A 25 16.21 -0.36 -30.53
N THR A 26 16.34 -1.42 -29.73
CA THR A 26 17.61 -1.77 -29.06
C THR A 26 18.36 -2.90 -29.75
N GLY A 27 17.71 -3.68 -30.60
CA GLY A 27 18.25 -4.92 -31.17
C GLY A 27 18.45 -6.04 -30.13
N ARG A 28 17.86 -5.92 -28.94
CA ARG A 28 18.01 -6.85 -27.81
C ARG A 28 16.78 -7.72 -27.62
N GLU A 29 16.98 -8.91 -27.09
CA GLU A 29 15.90 -9.79 -26.67
C GLU A 29 15.20 -9.24 -25.42
N VAL A 30 13.88 -9.41 -25.34
CA VAL A 30 13.07 -8.97 -24.19
C VAL A 30 12.57 -10.17 -23.41
N VAL A 31 12.78 -10.15 -22.09
CA VAL A 31 12.18 -11.08 -21.12
C VAL A 31 11.06 -10.33 -20.39
N ALA A 32 9.82 -10.82 -20.51
CA ALA A 32 8.68 -10.24 -19.81
C ALA A 32 8.51 -10.89 -18.43
N VAL A 33 8.38 -10.07 -17.39
CA VAL A 33 8.14 -10.56 -16.02
C VAL A 33 6.81 -10.01 -15.53
N ALA A 34 5.83 -10.90 -15.37
CA ALA A 34 4.55 -10.60 -14.77
C ALA A 34 4.52 -11.11 -13.34
N ILE A 35 4.02 -10.29 -12.41
CA ILE A 35 3.97 -10.63 -10.99
C ILE A 35 2.50 -10.67 -10.55
N ASP A 36 2.09 -11.81 -9.99
CA ASP A 36 0.80 -11.95 -9.34
C ASP A 36 0.90 -11.40 -7.92
N LEU A 37 0.17 -10.32 -7.69
CA LEU A 37 0.01 -9.63 -6.42
C LEU A 37 -1.46 -9.64 -5.99
N GLY A 38 -2.28 -10.52 -6.57
CA GLY A 38 -3.71 -10.61 -6.33
C GLY A 38 -4.51 -9.53 -7.06
N GLN A 39 -4.02 -9.06 -8.21
CA GLN A 39 -4.74 -8.11 -9.07
C GLN A 39 -6.03 -8.68 -9.67
N GLY A 40 -6.17 -10.01 -9.74
CA GLY A 40 -7.28 -10.67 -10.42
C GLY A 40 -7.34 -10.33 -11.91
N GLY A 41 -8.55 -10.36 -12.48
CA GLY A 41 -8.74 -10.10 -13.92
C GLY A 41 -8.39 -11.32 -14.77
N GLU A 42 -7.53 -11.13 -15.77
CA GLU A 42 -7.12 -12.22 -16.67
C GLU A 42 -6.20 -13.21 -15.96
N HIS A 43 -6.34 -14.50 -16.29
CA HIS A 43 -5.46 -15.53 -15.72
C HIS A 43 -4.00 -15.25 -16.09
N MET A 44 -3.07 -15.45 -15.15
CA MET A 44 -1.65 -15.10 -15.36
C MET A 44 -1.01 -15.85 -16.54
N ASP A 45 -1.46 -17.08 -16.85
CA ASP A 45 -1.02 -17.79 -18.06
C ASP A 45 -1.43 -17.11 -19.37
N VAL A 46 -2.58 -16.43 -19.41
CA VAL A 46 -3.01 -15.64 -20.57
C VAL A 46 -2.12 -14.42 -20.73
N ILE A 47 -1.80 -13.75 -19.62
CA ILE A 47 -0.85 -12.64 -19.61
C ILE A 47 0.52 -13.12 -20.10
N ARG A 48 1.03 -14.23 -19.57
CA ARG A 48 2.30 -14.83 -20.01
C ARG A 48 2.31 -15.13 -21.51
N GLN A 49 1.28 -15.80 -22.02
CA GLN A 49 1.20 -16.16 -23.43
C GLN A 49 1.15 -14.92 -24.32
N ARG A 50 0.42 -13.88 -23.92
CA ARG A 50 0.37 -12.60 -24.65
C ARG A 50 1.76 -11.97 -24.81
N ALA A 51 2.62 -12.03 -23.79
CA ALA A 51 3.98 -11.51 -23.91
C ALA A 51 4.78 -12.27 -24.99
N LEU A 52 4.67 -13.60 -25.01
CA LEU A 52 5.32 -14.44 -26.02
C LEU A 52 4.79 -14.11 -27.42
N ASP A 53 3.47 -14.00 -27.57
CA ASP A 53 2.82 -13.65 -28.84
C ASP A 53 3.21 -12.24 -29.32
N CYS A 54 3.59 -11.34 -28.39
CA CYS A 54 4.09 -10.00 -28.66
C CYS A 54 5.63 -9.92 -28.85
N GLY A 55 6.32 -11.06 -28.93
CA GLY A 55 7.73 -11.14 -29.30
C GLY A 55 8.73 -11.26 -28.15
N ALA A 56 8.28 -11.54 -26.92
CA ALA A 56 9.21 -11.82 -25.83
C ALA A 56 9.92 -13.16 -26.07
N VAL A 57 11.24 -13.21 -25.87
CA VAL A 57 12.00 -14.48 -25.97
C VAL A 57 11.64 -15.42 -24.83
N GLU A 58 11.24 -14.84 -23.70
CA GLU A 58 10.87 -15.55 -22.48
C GLU A 58 9.85 -14.72 -21.70
N ALA A 59 8.88 -15.39 -21.08
CA ALA A 59 7.83 -14.75 -20.29
C ALA A 59 7.65 -15.51 -18.98
N VAL A 60 7.94 -14.85 -17.87
CA VAL A 60 7.92 -15.41 -16.52
C VAL A 60 6.72 -14.85 -15.76
N VAL A 61 6.04 -15.74 -15.02
CA VAL A 61 5.03 -15.37 -14.04
C VAL A 61 5.59 -15.71 -12.66
N VAL A 62 5.59 -14.73 -11.76
CA VAL A 62 5.96 -14.91 -10.36
C VAL A 62 4.71 -14.75 -9.51
N ASP A 63 4.31 -15.81 -8.80
CA ASP A 63 3.32 -15.68 -7.74
C ASP A 63 3.99 -15.12 -6.48
N ALA A 64 3.72 -13.86 -6.18
CA ALA A 64 4.33 -13.15 -5.06
C ALA A 64 3.27 -12.67 -4.05
N ARG A 65 2.08 -13.29 -4.02
CA ARG A 65 0.97 -12.83 -3.16
C ARG A 65 1.29 -12.93 -1.67
N ASP A 66 1.81 -14.06 -1.21
CA ASP A 66 2.23 -14.22 0.18
C ASP A 66 3.44 -13.35 0.52
N GLU A 67 4.44 -13.29 -0.38
CA GLU A 67 5.61 -12.41 -0.19
C GLU A 67 5.20 -10.93 -0.10
N PHE A 68 4.23 -10.52 -0.91
CA PHE A 68 3.66 -9.17 -0.88
C PHE A 68 2.96 -8.90 0.44
N ALA A 69 2.11 -9.84 0.88
CA ALA A 69 1.40 -9.73 2.15
C ALA A 69 2.39 -9.62 3.34
N GLU A 70 3.33 -10.55 3.46
CA GLU A 70 4.25 -10.62 4.61
C GLU A 70 5.37 -9.57 4.56
N GLY A 71 5.94 -9.32 3.39
CA GLY A 71 7.10 -8.45 3.23
C GLY A 71 6.78 -6.98 3.04
N TYR A 72 5.54 -6.64 2.67
CA TYR A 72 5.17 -5.29 2.23
C TYR A 72 3.90 -4.80 2.92
N CYS A 73 2.80 -5.56 2.86
CA CYS A 73 1.55 -5.17 3.52
C CYS A 73 1.67 -5.19 5.05
N LEU A 74 2.29 -6.22 5.62
CA LEU A 74 2.48 -6.31 7.07
C LEU A 74 3.28 -5.12 7.62
N PRO A 75 4.46 -4.74 7.08
CA PRO A 75 5.14 -3.51 7.49
C PRO A 75 4.27 -2.25 7.40
N THR A 76 3.39 -2.15 6.39
CA THR A 76 2.40 -1.06 6.28
C THR A 76 1.44 -1.05 7.47
N VAL A 77 0.98 -2.21 7.94
CA VAL A 77 0.15 -2.33 9.16
C VAL A 77 0.94 -1.95 10.41
N LEU A 78 2.15 -2.48 10.59
CA LEU A 78 2.98 -2.23 11.79
C LEU A 78 3.32 -0.75 11.98
N ASN A 79 3.41 0.00 10.88
CA ASN A 79 3.67 1.44 10.85
C ASN A 79 2.39 2.29 10.74
N ASN A 80 1.19 1.70 10.88
CA ASN A 80 -0.10 2.37 10.71
C ASN A 80 -0.15 3.29 9.47
N ALA A 81 0.48 2.84 8.38
CA ALA A 81 0.97 3.74 7.34
C ALA A 81 -0.18 4.30 6.49
N LEU A 82 -0.54 5.55 6.75
CA LEU A 82 -1.54 6.32 6.02
C LEU A 82 -0.92 7.60 5.48
N TYR A 83 -0.54 7.62 4.20
CA TYR A 83 -0.07 8.84 3.56
C TYR A 83 -1.17 9.91 3.54
N MET A 84 -0.82 11.15 3.86
CA MET A 84 -1.78 12.26 4.09
C MET A 84 -2.82 11.95 5.19
N ASP A 85 -2.52 11.04 6.11
CA ASP A 85 -3.46 10.48 7.08
C ASP A 85 -4.70 9.83 6.44
N ARG A 86 -4.60 9.38 5.18
CA ARG A 86 -5.74 8.84 4.39
C ARG A 86 -5.41 7.57 3.63
N TYR A 87 -4.30 7.55 2.91
CA TYR A 87 -4.02 6.57 1.86
C TYR A 87 -3.08 5.46 2.35
N PRO A 88 -3.51 4.17 2.39
CA PRO A 88 -2.69 3.07 2.88
C PRO A 88 -1.67 2.54 1.84
N LEU A 89 -1.13 3.43 1.00
CA LEU A 89 -0.03 3.14 0.09
C LEU A 89 -0.27 2.00 -0.92
N VAL A 90 -1.54 1.78 -1.31
CA VAL A 90 -2.03 0.74 -2.25
C VAL A 90 -1.07 0.40 -3.37
N SER A 91 -0.73 1.41 -4.17
CA SER A 91 0.17 1.26 -5.31
C SER A 91 1.63 1.30 -4.88
N ALA A 92 1.99 2.11 -3.88
CA ALA A 92 3.38 2.37 -3.54
C ALA A 92 4.14 1.13 -3.04
N ILE A 93 3.50 0.29 -2.23
CA ILE A 93 4.17 -0.83 -1.54
C ILE A 93 4.51 -2.00 -2.46
N SER A 94 3.84 -2.16 -3.60
CA SER A 94 4.14 -3.25 -4.54
C SER A 94 5.38 -2.98 -5.40
N ARG A 95 5.70 -1.72 -5.67
CA ARG A 95 6.81 -1.34 -6.57
C ARG A 95 8.17 -1.87 -6.11
N PRO A 96 8.58 -1.75 -4.83
CA PRO A 96 9.84 -2.35 -4.39
C PRO A 96 9.87 -3.87 -4.56
N LEU A 97 8.75 -4.58 -4.34
CA LEU A 97 8.68 -6.03 -4.63
C LEU A 97 8.88 -6.33 -6.11
N ILE A 98 8.23 -5.57 -6.98
CA ILE A 98 8.38 -5.73 -8.44
C ILE A 98 9.83 -5.47 -8.86
N VAL A 99 10.45 -4.42 -8.33
CA VAL A 99 11.88 -4.12 -8.54
C VAL A 99 12.76 -5.31 -8.13
N LYS A 100 12.54 -5.87 -6.93
CA LYS A 100 13.31 -7.03 -6.43
C LYS A 100 13.26 -8.21 -7.40
N HIS A 101 12.08 -8.55 -7.89
CA HIS A 101 11.89 -9.67 -8.83
C HIS A 101 12.43 -9.38 -10.23
N LEU A 102 12.35 -8.14 -10.72
CA LEU A 102 12.97 -7.75 -11.99
C LEU A 102 14.49 -7.81 -11.92
N VAL A 103 15.09 -7.38 -10.80
CA VAL A 103 16.53 -7.52 -10.59
C VAL A 103 16.93 -8.99 -10.54
N ALA A 104 16.18 -9.84 -9.83
CA ALA A 104 16.43 -11.28 -9.80
C ALA A 104 16.36 -11.92 -11.19
N ALA A 105 15.32 -11.60 -11.97
CA ALA A 105 15.17 -12.06 -13.35
C ALA A 105 16.29 -11.53 -14.26
N ALA A 106 16.78 -10.31 -14.06
CA ALA A 106 17.94 -9.80 -14.78
C ALA A 106 19.20 -10.65 -14.51
N ARG A 107 19.39 -11.11 -13.27
CA ARG A 107 20.54 -11.98 -12.95
C ARG A 107 20.39 -13.37 -13.53
N GLU A 108 19.19 -13.92 -13.51
CA GLU A 108 18.90 -15.27 -14.01
C GLU A 108 18.95 -15.35 -15.54
N HIS A 109 18.34 -14.39 -16.23
CA HIS A 109 18.19 -14.43 -17.68
C HIS A 109 19.27 -13.65 -18.42
N GLY A 110 20.31 -13.15 -17.74
CA GLY A 110 21.39 -12.38 -18.38
C GLY A 110 20.91 -11.02 -18.93
N GLY A 111 20.13 -10.30 -18.13
CA GLY A 111 19.66 -8.95 -18.43
C GLY A 111 20.69 -7.88 -18.09
N GLY A 112 20.91 -6.95 -19.02
CA GLY A 112 21.72 -5.75 -18.81
C GLY A 112 20.89 -4.46 -18.68
N ILE A 113 19.62 -4.52 -19.09
CA ILE A 113 18.63 -3.44 -18.96
C ILE A 113 17.41 -3.95 -18.20
N VAL A 114 16.84 -3.11 -17.34
CA VAL A 114 15.46 -3.25 -16.84
C VAL A 114 14.56 -2.17 -17.46
N ALA A 115 13.31 -2.50 -17.76
CA ALA A 115 12.37 -1.59 -18.38
C ALA A 115 11.03 -1.51 -17.62
N HIS A 116 10.42 -0.32 -17.59
CA HIS A 116 9.12 -0.10 -16.98
C HIS A 116 8.22 0.85 -17.79
N GLY A 117 6.90 0.73 -17.62
CA GLY A 117 5.89 1.53 -18.32
C GLY A 117 5.47 2.84 -17.63
N CYS A 118 6.19 3.30 -16.58
CA CYS A 118 5.78 4.48 -15.82
C CYS A 118 5.85 5.79 -16.63
N THR A 119 4.92 6.71 -16.36
CA THR A 119 4.91 8.05 -16.95
C THR A 119 5.82 9.01 -16.19
N GLY A 120 6.22 10.13 -16.84
CA GLY A 120 7.05 11.18 -16.24
C GLY A 120 6.39 12.06 -15.17
N LYS A 121 5.09 11.91 -14.92
CA LYS A 121 4.32 12.71 -13.94
C LYS A 121 3.81 11.91 -12.73
N GLY A 122 4.11 10.62 -12.67
CA GLY A 122 3.71 9.73 -11.59
C GLY A 122 4.83 9.49 -10.58
N ASN A 123 4.45 9.04 -9.38
CA ASN A 123 5.41 8.64 -8.35
C ASN A 123 6.10 7.30 -8.67
N ASP A 124 5.46 6.43 -9.48
CA ASP A 124 5.96 5.10 -9.74
C ASP A 124 7.31 5.08 -10.45
N GLN A 125 7.61 6.04 -11.33
CA GLN A 125 8.94 6.14 -11.94
C GLN A 125 10.02 6.25 -10.86
N VAL A 126 9.76 7.02 -9.79
CA VAL A 126 10.72 7.20 -8.68
C VAL A 126 10.85 5.90 -7.91
N ARG A 127 9.72 5.25 -7.59
CA ARG A 127 9.70 3.97 -6.84
C ARG A 127 10.45 2.86 -7.57
N PHE A 128 10.31 2.78 -8.89
CA PHE A 128 11.07 1.83 -9.71
C PHE A 128 12.54 2.22 -9.81
N GLU A 129 12.87 3.42 -10.28
CA GLU A 129 14.23 3.81 -10.61
C GLU A 129 15.13 3.96 -9.38
N VAL A 130 14.62 4.50 -8.26
CA VAL A 130 15.37 4.53 -6.99
C VAL A 130 15.59 3.11 -6.47
N GLY A 131 14.60 2.22 -6.65
CA GLY A 131 14.75 0.81 -6.31
C GLY A 131 15.83 0.11 -7.14
N PHE A 132 15.83 0.29 -8.47
CA PHE A 132 16.87 -0.25 -9.35
C PHE A 132 18.24 0.30 -9.00
N ALA A 133 18.38 1.62 -8.82
CA ALA A 133 19.63 2.25 -8.43
C ALA A 133 20.16 1.74 -7.08
N SER A 134 19.27 1.33 -6.17
CA SER A 134 19.64 0.79 -4.85
C SER A 134 20.07 -0.68 -4.91
N LEU A 135 19.39 -1.51 -5.70
CA LEU A 135 19.61 -2.97 -5.72
C LEU A 135 20.57 -3.44 -6.82
N ALA A 136 20.64 -2.70 -7.93
CA ALA A 136 21.35 -3.11 -9.14
C ALA A 136 21.81 -1.88 -9.95
N PRO A 137 22.70 -1.04 -9.40
CA PRO A 137 23.17 0.19 -10.07
C PRO A 137 23.93 -0.06 -11.38
N ASP A 138 24.32 -1.30 -11.63
CA ASP A 138 24.95 -1.75 -12.88
C ASP A 138 23.95 -1.98 -14.03
N LEU A 139 22.65 -2.11 -13.74
CA LEU A 139 21.61 -2.26 -14.75
C LEU A 139 21.21 -0.89 -15.30
N GLU A 140 21.19 -0.77 -16.63
CA GLU A 140 20.61 0.39 -17.29
C GLU A 140 19.07 0.34 -17.18
N VAL A 141 18.43 1.50 -17.00
CA VAL A 141 16.97 1.59 -16.89
C VAL A 141 16.38 2.24 -18.14
N LEU A 142 15.42 1.56 -18.76
CA LEU A 142 14.68 2.03 -19.91
C LEU A 142 13.24 2.40 -19.51
N ALA A 143 12.83 3.65 -19.73
CA ALA A 143 11.47 4.14 -19.47
C ALA A 143 10.79 4.63 -20.76
N PRO A 144 10.28 3.75 -21.64
CA PRO A 144 9.79 4.12 -22.97
C PRO A 144 8.70 5.20 -22.96
N VAL A 145 7.78 5.11 -22.01
CA VAL A 145 6.63 6.05 -21.85
C VAL A 145 7.11 7.46 -21.55
N ARG A 146 8.14 7.61 -20.72
CA ARG A 146 8.70 8.92 -20.36
C ARG A 146 9.67 9.44 -21.41
N ASP A 147 10.64 8.62 -21.80
CA ASP A 147 11.86 9.10 -22.48
C ASP A 147 11.75 9.03 -24.02
N TYR A 148 10.86 8.20 -24.55
CA TYR A 148 10.68 8.00 -26.00
C TYR A 148 9.32 8.51 -26.50
N ALA A 149 8.63 9.29 -25.65
CA ALA A 149 7.28 9.78 -25.89
C ALA A 149 6.35 8.64 -26.36
N TRP A 150 6.45 7.46 -25.73
CA TRP A 150 5.62 6.31 -26.04
C TRP A 150 4.20 6.57 -25.55
N THR A 151 3.30 6.87 -26.48
CA THR A 151 1.89 7.09 -26.20
C THR A 151 1.07 5.88 -26.64
N ARG A 152 -0.15 5.78 -26.14
CA ARG A 152 -1.08 4.72 -26.56
C ARG A 152 -1.36 4.77 -28.05
N GLU A 153 -1.46 5.96 -28.65
CA GLU A 153 -1.66 6.14 -30.09
C GLU A 153 -0.46 5.60 -30.88
N LYS A 154 0.77 5.87 -30.41
CA LYS A 154 1.98 5.27 -31.00
C LYS A 154 2.00 3.75 -30.82
N ALA A 155 1.58 3.24 -29.67
CA ALA A 155 1.50 1.80 -29.43
C ALA A 155 0.51 1.12 -30.39
N ILE A 156 -0.65 1.72 -30.62
CA ILE A 156 -1.64 1.20 -31.59
C ILE A 156 -1.07 1.24 -33.01
N ALA A 157 -0.51 2.37 -33.43
CA ALA A 157 0.09 2.50 -34.76
C ALA A 157 1.24 1.50 -34.97
N PHE A 158 2.09 1.31 -33.97
CA PHE A 158 3.18 0.34 -34.01
C PHE A 158 2.66 -1.11 -34.05
N ALA A 159 1.61 -1.41 -33.29
CA ALA A 159 0.97 -2.73 -33.31
C ALA A 159 0.35 -3.05 -34.68
N GLU A 160 -0.31 -2.07 -35.31
CA GLU A 160 -0.86 -2.21 -36.66
C GLU A 160 0.24 -2.38 -37.72
N GLU A 161 1.29 -1.55 -37.68
CA GLU A 161 2.41 -1.59 -38.63
C GLU A 161 3.18 -2.91 -38.57
N ASN A 162 3.36 -3.47 -37.36
CA ASN A 162 4.17 -4.68 -37.15
C ASN A 162 3.29 -5.94 -36.90
N ALA A 163 1.98 -5.86 -37.17
CA ALA A 163 1.02 -6.95 -37.03
C ALA A 163 1.06 -7.68 -35.67
N ILE A 164 1.21 -6.91 -34.57
CA ILE A 164 1.27 -7.45 -33.21
C ILE A 164 -0.13 -7.95 -32.79
N PRO A 165 -0.29 -9.20 -32.34
CA PRO A 165 -1.59 -9.80 -32.01
C PRO A 165 -2.12 -9.32 -30.65
N ILE A 166 -2.51 -8.04 -30.57
CA ILE A 166 -2.98 -7.42 -29.33
C ILE A 166 -4.37 -6.80 -29.51
N ASN A 167 -5.21 -6.91 -28.48
CA ASN A 167 -6.52 -6.29 -28.52
C ASN A 167 -6.41 -4.76 -28.35
N VAL A 168 -6.86 -4.03 -29.37
CA VAL A 168 -6.88 -2.56 -29.41
C VAL A 168 -8.27 -1.95 -29.15
N THR A 169 -9.28 -2.74 -28.70
CA THR A 169 -10.65 -2.25 -28.51
C THR A 169 -10.76 -1.01 -27.61
N LYS A 170 -11.77 -0.17 -27.90
CA LYS A 170 -12.00 1.15 -27.30
C LYS A 170 -11.98 1.12 -25.76
N ARG A 171 -11.27 2.11 -25.23
CA ARG A 171 -10.85 2.32 -23.83
C ARG A 171 -11.99 2.22 -22.81
N SER A 172 -11.70 1.53 -21.70
CA SER A 172 -12.24 1.94 -20.41
C SER A 172 -11.78 3.37 -20.10
N PRO A 173 -12.65 4.27 -19.60
CA PRO A 173 -12.26 5.63 -19.19
C PRO A 173 -11.46 5.64 -17.88
N PHE A 174 -11.20 4.47 -17.29
CA PHE A 174 -10.50 4.30 -16.01
C PHE A 174 -9.07 3.81 -16.24
N SER A 175 -8.12 4.49 -15.61
CA SER A 175 -6.78 3.96 -15.33
C SER A 175 -6.85 3.29 -13.96
N ILE A 176 -6.66 1.96 -13.93
CA ILE A 176 -6.82 1.15 -12.72
C ILE A 176 -5.50 0.49 -12.41
N ASP A 177 -5.06 0.62 -11.17
CA ASP A 177 -4.01 -0.21 -10.57
C ASP A 177 -4.62 -0.93 -9.37
N GLN A 178 -4.50 -2.26 -9.31
CA GLN A 178 -5.09 -3.03 -8.23
C GLN A 178 -4.24 -4.25 -7.90
N ASN A 179 -4.25 -4.61 -6.63
CA ASN A 179 -3.61 -5.79 -6.07
C ASN A 179 -4.44 -6.24 -4.85
N VAL A 180 -3.99 -7.24 -4.10
CA VAL A 180 -4.74 -7.73 -2.93
C VAL A 180 -4.84 -6.69 -1.81
N TRP A 181 -3.92 -5.73 -1.72
CA TRP A 181 -3.91 -4.70 -0.67
C TRP A 181 -4.96 -3.61 -0.92
N GLY A 182 -5.25 -3.32 -2.18
CA GLY A 182 -6.29 -2.38 -2.55
C GLY A 182 -6.30 -2.06 -4.04
N ARG A 183 -7.09 -1.06 -4.39
CA ARG A 183 -7.32 -0.61 -5.75
C ARG A 183 -7.26 0.92 -5.83
N ALA A 184 -6.60 1.44 -6.85
CA ALA A 184 -6.52 2.85 -7.20
C ALA A 184 -7.19 3.11 -8.54
N VAL A 185 -7.90 4.22 -8.66
CA VAL A 185 -8.62 4.62 -9.87
C VAL A 185 -8.35 6.08 -10.19
N GLU A 186 -7.86 6.32 -11.41
CA GLU A 186 -7.82 7.63 -12.02
C GLU A 186 -8.77 7.68 -13.22
N THR A 187 -9.43 8.82 -13.42
CA THR A 187 -10.25 9.08 -14.61
C THR A 187 -10.30 10.57 -14.88
N GLY A 188 -10.29 10.96 -16.15
CA GLY A 188 -10.35 12.38 -16.55
C GLY A 188 -11.57 13.10 -15.98
N PHE A 189 -12.67 12.41 -15.69
CA PHE A 189 -13.84 13.01 -15.06
C PHE A 189 -13.56 13.51 -13.64
N LEU A 190 -12.73 12.81 -12.86
CA LEU A 190 -12.43 13.14 -11.46
C LEU A 190 -11.22 14.06 -11.29
N GLU A 191 -10.50 14.39 -12.38
CA GLU A 191 -9.52 15.47 -12.38
C GLU A 191 -10.15 16.84 -12.00
N HIS A 192 -11.46 16.98 -12.16
CA HIS A 192 -12.23 18.11 -11.65
C HIS A 192 -12.68 17.85 -10.19
N LEU A 193 -12.15 18.63 -9.25
CA LEU A 193 -12.37 18.44 -7.81
C LEU A 193 -13.84 18.54 -7.37
N TRP A 194 -14.69 19.20 -8.14
CA TRP A 194 -16.12 19.36 -7.83
C TRP A 194 -16.98 18.19 -8.32
N ASN A 195 -16.44 17.32 -9.17
CA ASN A 195 -17.15 16.12 -9.63
C ASN A 195 -17.08 15.05 -8.55
N ALA A 196 -18.23 14.55 -8.09
CA ALA A 196 -18.27 13.41 -7.17
C ALA A 196 -18.03 12.09 -7.93
N PRO A 197 -17.39 11.08 -7.30
CA PRO A 197 -17.28 9.74 -7.88
C PRO A 197 -18.66 9.13 -8.19
N THR A 198 -18.74 8.38 -9.28
CA THR A 198 -19.94 7.62 -9.68
C THR A 198 -19.77 6.13 -9.35
N LYS A 199 -20.87 5.38 -9.23
CA LYS A 199 -20.81 3.95 -8.86
C LYS A 199 -19.87 3.10 -9.72
N ASP A 200 -19.69 3.46 -10.99
CA ASP A 200 -18.94 2.69 -11.98
C ASP A 200 -17.43 2.69 -11.73
N ILE A 201 -16.94 3.55 -10.82
CA ILE A 201 -15.54 3.54 -10.43
C ILE A 201 -15.20 2.44 -9.44
N TYR A 202 -16.18 1.92 -8.67
CA TYR A 202 -15.96 1.00 -7.55
C TYR A 202 -16.05 -0.46 -8.01
N ALA A 203 -15.21 -1.32 -7.44
CA ALA A 203 -15.15 -2.74 -7.76
C ALA A 203 -14.84 -3.63 -6.55
N TYR A 204 -14.01 -3.16 -5.61
CA TYR A 204 -13.68 -3.92 -4.39
C TYR A 204 -14.72 -3.75 -3.28
N THR A 205 -15.53 -2.69 -3.37
CA THR A 205 -16.48 -2.29 -2.32
C THR A 205 -17.88 -2.11 -2.88
N GLU A 206 -18.86 -2.67 -2.19
CA GLU A 206 -20.28 -2.39 -2.44
C GLU A 206 -20.63 -0.95 -2.01
N ASP A 207 -21.75 -0.44 -2.48
CA ASP A 207 -22.25 0.83 -1.96
C ASP A 207 -22.60 0.68 -0.46
N PRO A 208 -22.18 1.62 0.41
CA PRO A 208 -22.45 1.58 1.85
C PRO A 208 -23.92 1.38 2.25
N THR A 209 -24.85 1.64 1.35
CA THR A 209 -26.29 1.50 1.57
C THR A 209 -26.85 0.11 1.28
N ILE A 210 -26.09 -0.78 0.59
CA ILE A 210 -26.59 -2.11 0.17
C ILE A 210 -26.89 -3.00 1.37
N ASN A 211 -25.96 -3.09 2.32
CA ASN A 211 -26.07 -3.96 3.50
C ASN A 211 -26.50 -3.20 4.77
N TRP A 212 -27.31 -2.13 4.61
CA TRP A 212 -27.69 -1.25 5.72
C TRP A 212 -28.37 -1.96 6.91
N GLY A 213 -29.10 -3.05 6.67
CA GLY A 213 -29.80 -3.81 7.72
C GLY A 213 -28.96 -4.89 8.43
N VAL A 214 -27.73 -5.14 7.98
CA VAL A 214 -26.89 -6.27 8.43
C VAL A 214 -25.45 -5.83 8.70
N PRO A 215 -25.19 -5.08 9.79
CA PRO A 215 -23.83 -4.73 10.19
C PRO A 215 -22.99 -6.00 10.43
N ASP A 216 -21.70 -5.93 10.10
CA ASP A 216 -20.77 -7.04 10.28
C ASP A 216 -19.83 -6.75 11.45
N GLU A 217 -19.98 -7.47 12.56
CA GLU A 217 -19.05 -7.42 13.68
C GLU A 217 -17.92 -8.44 13.47
N VAL A 218 -16.67 -7.96 13.52
CA VAL A 218 -15.45 -8.74 13.31
C VAL A 218 -14.50 -8.57 14.48
N ILE A 219 -13.83 -9.65 14.86
CA ILE A 219 -12.69 -9.64 15.77
C ILE A 219 -11.42 -9.92 14.97
N VAL A 220 -10.44 -9.02 15.05
CA VAL A 220 -9.11 -9.21 14.48
C VAL A 220 -8.11 -9.41 15.61
N GLY A 221 -7.42 -10.54 15.59
CA GLY A 221 -6.39 -10.89 16.57
C GLY A 221 -4.99 -10.73 16.02
N PHE A 222 -4.10 -10.19 16.84
CA PHE A 222 -2.71 -9.94 16.54
C PHE A 222 -1.79 -10.63 17.54
N GLU A 223 -0.62 -11.06 17.05
CA GLU A 223 0.51 -11.51 17.86
C GLU A 223 1.74 -10.74 17.39
N ARG A 224 2.35 -9.98 18.30
CA ARG A 224 3.51 -9.11 18.02
C ARG A 224 3.32 -8.20 16.80
N GLY A 225 2.15 -7.57 16.70
CA GLY A 225 1.74 -6.70 15.61
C GLY A 225 1.26 -7.42 14.35
N VAL A 226 1.48 -8.73 14.22
CA VAL A 226 1.08 -9.52 13.05
C VAL A 226 -0.37 -9.98 13.20
N PRO A 227 -1.26 -9.74 12.23
CA PRO A 227 -2.61 -10.30 12.27
C PRO A 227 -2.54 -11.82 12.09
N VAL A 228 -3.01 -12.55 13.08
CA VAL A 228 -2.93 -14.03 13.14
C VAL A 228 -4.30 -14.69 13.21
N SER A 229 -5.37 -13.93 13.48
CA SER A 229 -6.72 -14.48 13.49
C SER A 229 -7.81 -13.49 13.08
N VAL A 230 -8.88 -14.03 12.50
CA VAL A 230 -10.15 -13.33 12.25
C VAL A 230 -11.29 -14.17 12.84
N ASP A 231 -12.06 -13.61 13.78
CA ASP A 231 -13.07 -14.29 14.58
C ASP A 231 -12.56 -15.60 15.24
N GLY A 232 -11.34 -15.54 15.78
CA GLY A 232 -10.66 -16.67 16.42
C GLY A 232 -10.17 -17.77 15.47
N LYS A 233 -10.40 -17.64 14.15
CA LYS A 233 -9.84 -18.57 13.15
C LYS A 233 -8.43 -18.13 12.78
N PRO A 234 -7.42 -19.02 12.85
CA PRO A 234 -6.06 -18.71 12.40
C PRO A 234 -6.03 -18.35 10.92
N VAL A 235 -5.25 -17.34 10.55
CA VAL A 235 -5.07 -16.87 9.17
C VAL A 235 -3.61 -16.50 8.91
N SER A 236 -3.17 -16.61 7.67
CA SER A 236 -1.96 -15.92 7.20
C SER A 236 -2.24 -14.43 6.99
N MET A 237 -1.19 -13.63 6.78
CA MET A 237 -1.35 -12.21 6.43
C MET A 237 -2.20 -12.04 5.15
N LEU A 238 -1.95 -12.85 4.12
CA LEU A 238 -2.72 -12.81 2.88
C LEU A 238 -4.20 -13.15 3.12
N ALA A 239 -4.46 -14.25 3.85
CA ALA A 239 -5.83 -14.67 4.15
C ALA A 239 -6.58 -13.64 5.02
N ALA A 240 -5.88 -12.95 5.94
CA ALA A 240 -6.45 -11.85 6.69
C ALA A 240 -6.87 -10.70 5.77
N ILE A 241 -6.01 -10.29 4.83
CA ILE A 241 -6.30 -9.22 3.87
C ILE A 241 -7.51 -9.61 3.01
N GLU A 242 -7.53 -10.81 2.43
CA GLU A 242 -8.60 -11.26 1.54
C GLU A 242 -9.96 -11.36 2.25
N GLU A 243 -10.00 -11.95 3.45
CA GLU A 243 -11.25 -12.07 4.20
C GLU A 243 -11.78 -10.70 4.65
N LEU A 244 -10.89 -9.80 5.09
CA LEU A 244 -11.28 -8.44 5.48
C LEU A 244 -11.64 -7.58 4.28
N ASN A 245 -11.00 -7.78 3.11
CA ASN A 245 -11.42 -7.15 1.86
C ASN A 245 -12.87 -7.53 1.52
N ARG A 246 -13.20 -8.81 1.61
CA ARG A 246 -14.55 -9.31 1.34
C ARG A 246 -15.58 -8.75 2.33
N ARG A 247 -15.32 -8.87 3.63
CA ARG A 247 -16.24 -8.44 4.70
C ARG A 247 -16.45 -6.94 4.72
N ALA A 248 -15.35 -6.18 4.78
CA ALA A 248 -15.40 -4.73 4.83
C ALA A 248 -15.86 -4.14 3.49
N GLY A 249 -15.47 -4.75 2.37
CA GLY A 249 -15.94 -4.37 1.04
C GLY A 249 -17.46 -4.51 0.89
N ALA A 250 -18.05 -5.58 1.43
CA ALA A 250 -19.51 -5.75 1.46
C ALA A 250 -20.23 -4.65 2.27
N GLN A 251 -19.55 -3.99 3.19
CA GLN A 251 -20.08 -2.89 4.02
C GLN A 251 -19.72 -1.50 3.47
N GLY A 252 -19.09 -1.42 2.27
CA GLY A 252 -18.64 -0.18 1.65
C GLY A 252 -17.46 0.48 2.35
N VAL A 253 -16.78 -0.22 3.25
CA VAL A 253 -15.64 0.29 4.03
C VAL A 253 -14.43 0.47 3.13
N GLY A 254 -13.61 1.49 3.42
CA GLY A 254 -12.32 1.70 2.75
C GLY A 254 -12.42 2.36 1.39
N ARG A 255 -13.55 3.02 1.06
CA ARG A 255 -13.63 3.99 -0.04
C ARG A 255 -12.96 5.30 0.38
N LEU A 256 -11.92 5.69 -0.33
CA LEU A 256 -11.12 6.89 -0.06
C LEU A 256 -11.15 7.81 -1.29
N ASP A 257 -11.43 9.09 -1.09
CA ASP A 257 -11.32 10.14 -2.12
C ASP A 257 -10.30 11.16 -1.61
N VAL A 258 -9.13 11.20 -2.23
CA VAL A 258 -7.95 11.89 -1.69
C VAL A 258 -7.42 12.89 -2.70
N VAL A 259 -7.20 14.12 -2.25
CA VAL A 259 -6.27 15.04 -2.92
C VAL A 259 -4.93 14.90 -2.23
N GLU A 260 -3.95 14.36 -2.93
CA GLU A 260 -2.63 14.03 -2.39
C GLU A 260 -1.52 14.89 -3.00
N ASP A 261 -0.40 15.00 -2.29
CA ASP A 261 0.80 15.66 -2.77
C ASP A 261 1.72 14.64 -3.44
N ARG A 262 1.95 14.73 -4.74
CA ARG A 262 2.94 13.89 -5.41
C ARG A 262 4.35 14.38 -5.09
N LEU A 263 5.30 13.47 -4.96
CA LEU A 263 6.71 13.81 -4.73
C LEU A 263 7.24 14.74 -5.84
N VAL A 264 6.73 14.59 -7.06
CA VAL A 264 7.08 15.43 -8.22
C VAL A 264 6.53 16.86 -8.15
N GLY A 265 5.93 17.28 -7.03
CA GLY A 265 5.61 18.69 -6.73
C GLY A 265 4.21 19.16 -7.18
N ILE A 266 3.30 18.25 -7.50
CA ILE A 266 1.92 18.57 -7.90
C ILE A 266 0.92 17.88 -6.99
N LYS A 267 -0.28 18.45 -6.89
CA LYS A 267 -1.43 17.75 -6.32
C LYS A 267 -2.14 16.92 -7.39
N SER A 268 -2.60 15.73 -7.02
CA SER A 268 -3.53 14.91 -7.81
C SER A 268 -4.73 14.51 -6.96
N ARG A 269 -5.84 14.18 -7.60
CA ARG A 269 -6.98 13.57 -6.94
C ARG A 269 -7.09 12.11 -7.38
N GLU A 270 -7.17 11.20 -6.42
CA GLU A 270 -7.24 9.76 -6.66
C GLU A 270 -8.33 9.14 -5.80
N ILE A 271 -8.98 8.10 -6.34
CA ILE A 271 -9.92 7.28 -5.59
C ILE A 271 -9.28 5.95 -5.28
N TYR A 272 -9.41 5.52 -4.03
CA TYR A 272 -8.93 4.22 -3.58
C TYR A 272 -10.05 3.37 -2.98
N GLU A 273 -9.92 2.06 -3.14
CA GLU A 273 -10.65 1.05 -2.40
C GLU A 273 -9.65 0.17 -1.67
N ALA A 274 -9.59 0.28 -0.34
CA ALA A 274 -8.65 -0.48 0.49
C ALA A 274 -9.34 -1.09 1.73
N PRO A 275 -10.42 -1.90 1.55
CA PRO A 275 -11.26 -2.36 2.65
C PRO A 275 -10.49 -3.11 3.74
N GLY A 276 -9.74 -4.16 3.37
CA GLY A 276 -8.98 -4.96 4.32
C GLY A 276 -7.82 -4.18 4.96
N ALA A 277 -7.10 -3.38 4.16
CA ALA A 277 -6.03 -2.53 4.66
C ALA A 277 -6.50 -1.56 5.75
N MET A 278 -7.62 -0.87 5.52
CA MET A 278 -8.16 0.09 6.48
C MET A 278 -8.64 -0.60 7.77
N VAL A 279 -9.23 -1.79 7.69
CA VAL A 279 -9.60 -2.56 8.89
C VAL A 279 -8.36 -3.01 9.66
N LEU A 280 -7.34 -3.55 8.99
CA LEU A 280 -6.10 -3.98 9.62
C LEU A 280 -5.38 -2.82 10.31
N ILE A 281 -5.20 -1.69 9.63
CA ILE A 281 -4.54 -0.51 10.21
C ILE A 281 -5.33 0.04 11.40
N THR A 282 -6.66 0.15 11.27
CA THR A 282 -7.52 0.63 12.37
C THR A 282 -7.43 -0.29 13.58
N ALA A 283 -7.56 -1.60 13.37
CA ALA A 283 -7.47 -2.58 14.45
C ALA A 283 -6.08 -2.59 15.11
N HIS A 284 -5.01 -2.49 14.31
CA HIS A 284 -3.65 -2.42 14.82
C HIS A 284 -3.40 -1.16 15.66
N THR A 285 -3.81 0.02 15.19
CA THR A 285 -3.71 1.28 15.95
C THR A 285 -4.45 1.18 17.29
N GLU A 286 -5.66 0.61 17.29
CA GLU A 286 -6.46 0.41 18.50
C GLU A 286 -5.82 -0.57 19.48
N LEU A 287 -5.09 -1.56 18.99
CA LEU A 287 -4.33 -2.47 19.85
C LEU A 287 -3.11 -1.76 20.46
N GLU A 288 -2.39 -0.95 19.68
CA GLU A 288 -1.26 -0.16 20.18
C GLU A 288 -1.68 0.82 21.28
N HIS A 289 -2.88 1.39 21.22
CA HIS A 289 -3.42 2.22 22.30
C HIS A 289 -3.59 1.47 23.64
N VAL A 290 -3.73 0.13 23.59
CA VAL A 290 -3.88 -0.72 24.77
C VAL A 290 -2.53 -1.24 25.25
N THR A 291 -1.55 -1.44 24.36
CA THR A 291 -0.30 -2.15 24.67
C THR A 291 0.96 -1.28 24.66
N LEU A 292 0.93 -0.07 24.12
CA LEU A 292 2.07 0.85 24.12
C LEU A 292 1.94 1.93 25.19
N GLU A 293 3.05 2.23 25.86
CA GLU A 293 3.14 3.34 26.81
C GLU A 293 2.96 4.70 26.11
N ARG A 294 2.43 5.69 26.85
CA ARG A 294 2.02 7.00 26.32
C ARG A 294 3.09 7.75 25.55
N GLU A 295 4.30 7.91 26.08
CA GLU A 295 5.36 8.66 25.40
C GLU A 295 5.96 7.87 24.22
N LEU A 296 6.05 6.54 24.33
CA LEU A 296 6.38 5.69 23.19
C LEU A 296 5.36 5.86 22.05
N GLY A 297 4.06 5.79 22.36
CA GLY A 297 2.99 5.98 21.37
C GLY A 297 3.00 7.38 20.75
N ARG A 298 3.36 8.43 21.50
CA ARG A 298 3.52 9.80 20.97
C ARG A 298 4.65 9.91 19.96
N PHE A 299 5.80 9.29 20.26
CA PHE A 299 6.92 9.29 19.33
C PHE A 299 6.66 8.37 18.13
N LYS A 300 6.04 7.21 18.35
CA LYS A 300 5.72 6.24 17.29
C LYS A 300 4.81 6.84 16.21
N ARG A 301 3.84 7.69 16.56
CA ARG A 301 3.04 8.40 15.54
C ARG A 301 3.87 9.23 14.57
N GLN A 302 4.99 9.82 15.02
CA GLN A 302 5.90 10.55 14.13
C GLN A 302 6.67 9.60 13.22
N THR A 303 7.07 8.43 13.73
CA THR A 303 7.76 7.42 12.92
C THR A 303 6.83 6.74 11.92
N ASP A 304 5.57 6.50 12.31
CA ASP A 304 4.51 5.98 11.44
C ASP A 304 4.32 6.90 10.23
N GLN A 305 4.13 8.20 10.48
CA GLN A 305 4.04 9.21 9.43
C GLN A 305 5.30 9.22 8.56
N ARG A 306 6.49 9.24 9.17
CA ARG A 306 7.75 9.34 8.42
C ARG A 306 8.00 8.10 7.57
N TRP A 307 7.64 6.92 8.06
CA TRP A 307 7.73 5.67 7.30
C TRP A 307 6.81 5.72 6.08
N ALA A 308 5.56 6.18 6.26
CA ALA A 308 4.61 6.33 5.16
C ALA A 308 5.12 7.29 4.06
N GLU A 309 5.70 8.43 4.45
CA GLU A 309 6.33 9.38 3.53
C GLU A 309 7.49 8.74 2.75
N LEU A 310 8.41 8.05 3.43
CA LEU A 310 9.54 7.39 2.78
C LEU A 310 9.09 6.37 1.74
N VAL A 311 8.09 5.55 2.06
CA VAL A 311 7.57 4.56 1.11
C VAL A 311 6.85 5.23 -0.07
N TYR A 312 6.04 6.25 0.20
CA TYR A 312 5.39 7.02 -0.86
C TYR A 312 6.40 7.63 -1.84
N ASP A 313 7.49 8.18 -1.32
CA ASP A 313 8.59 8.84 -2.03
C ASP A 313 9.53 7.88 -2.79
N GLY A 314 9.25 6.56 -2.78
CA GLY A 314 10.12 5.57 -3.44
C GLY A 314 11.40 5.24 -2.69
N LEU A 315 11.48 5.60 -1.40
CA LEU A 315 12.62 5.39 -0.52
C LEU A 315 12.50 4.12 0.34
N TRP A 316 11.83 3.08 -0.19
CA TRP A 316 11.68 1.79 0.49
C TRP A 316 13.03 1.18 0.89
N TYR A 317 14.02 1.26 -0.01
CA TYR A 317 15.38 0.74 0.20
C TYR A 317 16.32 1.74 0.89
N SER A 318 15.81 2.89 1.37
CA SER A 318 16.65 3.87 2.05
C SER A 318 17.09 3.37 3.45
N PRO A 319 18.28 3.78 3.91
CA PRO A 319 18.78 3.38 5.24
C PRO A 319 17.91 3.93 6.37
N LEU A 320 17.24 5.08 6.18
CA LEU A 320 16.31 5.61 7.18
C LEU A 320 15.08 4.71 7.33
N LYS A 321 14.48 4.23 6.23
CA LYS A 321 13.36 3.27 6.28
C LYS A 321 13.78 2.00 7.01
N ALA A 322 14.96 1.44 6.70
CA ALA A 322 15.49 0.26 7.38
C ALA A 322 15.73 0.50 8.89
N ALA A 323 16.21 1.68 9.30
CA ALA A 323 16.38 2.02 10.71
C ALA A 323 15.03 2.15 11.44
N LEU A 324 14.00 2.70 10.78
CA LEU A 324 12.64 2.77 11.33
C LEU A 324 12.04 1.37 11.51
N GLU A 325 12.27 0.43 10.60
CA GLU A 325 11.83 -0.97 10.77
C GLU A 325 12.44 -1.61 12.03
N ALA A 326 13.72 -1.34 12.33
CA ALA A 326 14.35 -1.84 13.56
C ALA A 326 13.72 -1.23 14.82
N PHE A 327 13.37 0.06 14.78
CA PHE A 327 12.60 0.71 15.85
C PHE A 327 11.22 0.07 16.00
N VAL A 328 10.47 -0.08 14.90
CA VAL A 328 9.12 -0.65 14.88
C VAL A 328 9.12 -2.09 15.40
N ALA A 329 10.05 -2.94 14.96
CA ALA A 329 10.17 -4.31 15.45
C ALA A 329 10.24 -4.39 16.99
N LYS A 330 10.94 -3.44 17.63
CA LYS A 330 10.99 -3.35 19.09
C LYS A 330 9.65 -2.91 19.70
N THR A 331 8.96 -1.97 19.06
CA THR A 331 7.62 -1.54 19.53
C THR A 331 6.59 -2.66 19.49
N GLN A 332 6.72 -3.60 18.56
CA GLN A 332 5.72 -4.63 18.33
C GLN A 332 5.79 -5.82 19.32
N GLU A 333 6.83 -5.93 20.16
CA GLU A 333 7.04 -7.10 21.03
C GLU A 333 5.83 -7.46 21.91
N HIS A 334 5.05 -6.46 22.33
CA HIS A 334 3.88 -6.62 23.20
C HIS A 334 2.55 -6.23 22.53
N VAL A 335 2.55 -5.96 21.22
CA VAL A 335 1.34 -5.60 20.47
C VAL A 335 0.58 -6.90 20.12
N SER A 336 0.05 -7.55 21.15
CA SER A 336 -0.66 -8.83 21.04
C SER A 336 -2.02 -8.74 21.71
N GLY A 337 -3.07 -9.25 21.08
CA GLY A 337 -4.44 -9.17 21.58
C GLY A 337 -5.46 -9.15 20.46
N GLU A 338 -6.71 -8.84 20.79
CA GLU A 338 -7.83 -8.84 19.86
C GLU A 338 -8.60 -7.53 19.94
N VAL A 339 -9.00 -7.03 18.77
CA VAL A 339 -9.82 -5.84 18.60
C VAL A 339 -11.11 -6.22 17.91
N ARG A 340 -12.24 -5.84 18.51
CA ARG A 340 -13.59 -6.05 17.96
C ARG A 340 -14.10 -4.77 17.32
N LEU A 341 -14.54 -4.87 16.07
CA LEU A 341 -14.99 -3.75 15.25
C LEU A 341 -16.34 -4.09 14.61
N VAL A 342 -17.17 -3.07 14.41
CA VAL A 342 -18.37 -3.14 13.59
C VAL A 342 -18.07 -2.45 12.26
N LEU A 343 -18.24 -3.19 11.17
CA LEU A 343 -18.14 -2.73 9.80
C LEU A 343 -19.55 -2.46 9.30
N HIS A 344 -19.87 -1.19 9.02
CA HIS A 344 -21.22 -0.83 8.60
C HIS A 344 -21.25 0.57 7.97
N GLY A 345 -22.07 0.76 6.93
CA GLY A 345 -22.32 2.09 6.36
C GLY A 345 -21.05 2.80 5.89
N GLY A 346 -20.06 2.07 5.39
CA GLY A 346 -18.75 2.61 4.99
C GLY A 346 -17.82 2.99 6.15
N HIS A 347 -18.18 2.64 7.39
CA HIS A 347 -17.47 3.02 8.60
C HIS A 347 -16.91 1.81 9.37
N ILE A 348 -15.85 2.06 10.14
CA ILE A 348 -15.21 1.09 11.04
C ILE A 348 -15.38 1.62 12.46
N ALA A 349 -16.26 0.98 13.25
CA ALA A 349 -16.53 1.37 14.63
C ALA A 349 -15.95 0.34 15.60
N VAL A 350 -14.85 0.66 16.26
CA VAL A 350 -14.26 -0.19 17.29
C VAL A 350 -15.13 -0.21 18.56
N ASN A 351 -15.43 -1.40 19.09
CA ASN A 351 -16.33 -1.57 20.25
C ASN A 351 -15.82 -2.55 21.32
N GLY A 352 -14.59 -3.04 21.20
CA GLY A 352 -14.01 -3.95 22.18
C GLY A 352 -12.52 -4.17 21.95
N ARG A 353 -11.76 -4.31 23.04
CA ARG A 353 -10.34 -4.69 23.01
C ARG A 353 -10.09 -5.67 24.15
N ARG A 354 -9.25 -6.67 23.92
CA ARG A 354 -8.73 -7.55 24.97
C ARG A 354 -7.29 -7.93 24.67
N SER A 355 -6.44 -7.94 25.69
CA SER A 355 -5.03 -8.28 25.56
C SER A 355 -4.50 -8.79 26.89
N ALA A 356 -3.65 -9.81 26.86
CA ALA A 356 -2.87 -10.25 28.01
C ALA A 356 -1.66 -9.33 28.30
N GLU A 357 -1.28 -8.50 27.33
CA GLU A 357 -0.19 -7.50 27.37
C GLU A 357 -0.75 -6.08 27.61
N SER A 358 -1.99 -5.98 28.11
CA SER A 358 -2.68 -4.70 28.32
C SER A 358 -1.97 -3.84 29.35
N LEU A 359 -1.75 -2.57 29.01
CA LEU A 359 -1.35 -1.52 29.95
C LEU A 359 -2.56 -0.78 30.55
N TYR A 360 -3.77 -1.05 30.07
CA TYR A 360 -4.99 -0.61 30.75
C TYR A 360 -5.16 -1.38 32.05
N ASP A 361 -5.14 -0.65 33.16
CA ASP A 361 -5.41 -1.16 34.50
C ASP A 361 -6.77 -0.65 34.97
N PHE A 362 -7.72 -1.57 35.13
CA PHE A 362 -9.08 -1.26 35.56
C PHE A 362 -9.11 -0.60 36.95
N ASN A 363 -8.31 -1.10 37.89
CA ASN A 363 -8.32 -0.62 39.28
C ASN A 363 -7.67 0.75 39.41
N LEU A 364 -6.73 1.13 38.53
CA LEU A 364 -6.18 2.50 38.50
C LEU A 364 -7.11 3.50 37.80
N ALA A 365 -8.09 3.03 37.01
CA ALA A 365 -8.96 3.89 36.22
C ALA A 365 -10.39 4.02 36.79
N THR A 366 -10.86 3.02 37.52
CA THR A 366 -12.23 2.98 38.04
C THR A 366 -12.45 3.95 39.20
N TYR A 367 -13.70 4.39 39.37
CA TYR A 367 -14.17 5.11 40.57
C TYR A 367 -14.96 4.21 41.51
N ASP A 368 -15.14 2.95 41.15
CA ASP A 368 -15.90 1.97 41.92
C ASP A 368 -15.09 1.45 43.14
N GLU A 369 -15.72 0.57 43.93
CA GLU A 369 -15.02 -0.18 44.97
C GLU A 369 -13.89 -1.02 44.34
N GLY A 370 -12.65 -0.67 44.68
CA GLY A 370 -11.44 -1.25 44.06
C GLY A 370 -10.48 -0.20 43.47
N ASP A 371 -10.85 1.09 43.46
CA ASP A 371 -9.95 2.18 43.09
C ASP A 371 -8.61 2.06 43.86
N SER A 372 -7.53 2.04 43.10
CA SER A 372 -6.16 1.91 43.56
C SER A 372 -5.28 3.10 43.16
N PHE A 373 -5.84 4.12 42.51
CA PHE A 373 -5.10 5.31 42.14
C PHE A 373 -4.88 6.24 43.34
N ASP A 374 -3.62 6.43 43.73
CA ASP A 374 -3.29 7.39 44.79
C ASP A 374 -3.45 8.85 44.31
N GLN A 375 -4.64 9.40 44.55
CA GLN A 375 -4.99 10.78 44.20
C GLN A 375 -4.13 11.81 44.96
N SER A 376 -3.46 11.45 46.06
CA SER A 376 -2.65 12.40 46.84
C SER A 376 -1.43 12.92 46.06
N ALA A 377 -0.90 12.11 45.13
CA ALA A 377 0.23 12.48 44.28
C ALA A 377 -0.11 13.57 43.25
N ALA A 378 -1.39 13.72 42.88
CA ALA A 378 -1.83 14.59 41.78
C ALA A 378 -1.51 16.08 42.05
N ARG A 379 -1.62 16.54 43.30
CA ARG A 379 -1.35 17.94 43.66
C ARG A 379 0.09 18.34 43.37
N GLY A 380 1.05 17.49 43.74
CA GLY A 380 2.47 17.72 43.49
C GLY A 380 2.79 17.68 42.01
N PHE A 381 2.23 16.69 41.30
CA PHE A 381 2.39 16.54 39.85
C PHE A 381 1.95 17.80 39.09
N VAL A 382 0.71 18.26 39.29
CA VAL A 382 0.17 19.43 38.59
C VAL A 382 0.99 20.69 38.88
N TYR A 383 1.41 20.89 40.13
CA TYR A 383 2.23 22.02 40.52
C TYR A 383 3.55 22.07 39.74
N VAL A 384 4.28 20.96 39.68
CA VAL A 384 5.59 20.89 39.01
C VAL A 384 5.41 20.96 37.49
N HIS A 385 4.47 20.20 36.93
CA HIS A 385 4.23 20.15 35.49
C HIS A 385 3.88 21.52 34.91
N GLY A 386 3.03 22.30 35.59
CA GLY A 386 2.62 23.64 35.15
C GLY A 386 3.60 24.77 35.53
N LEU A 387 4.70 24.49 36.23
CA LEU A 387 5.55 25.54 36.80
C LEU A 387 6.26 26.37 35.72
N SER A 388 6.75 25.73 34.65
CA SER A 388 7.47 26.41 33.57
C SER A 388 6.58 27.40 32.81
N SER A 389 5.37 26.98 32.43
CA SER A 389 4.39 27.84 31.74
C SER A 389 3.87 28.96 32.65
N LYS A 390 3.66 28.69 33.94
CA LYS A 390 3.32 29.72 34.92
C LYS A 390 4.40 30.81 35.02
N LEU A 391 5.68 30.43 35.00
CA LEU A 391 6.79 31.39 35.04
C LEU A 391 6.86 32.24 33.77
N ALA A 392 6.66 31.63 32.59
CA ALA A 392 6.59 32.34 31.32
C ALA A 392 5.43 33.36 31.31
N ALA A 393 4.23 32.93 31.70
CA ALA A 393 3.06 33.80 31.78
C ALA A 393 3.27 34.96 32.76
N ARG A 394 3.93 34.71 33.91
CA ARG A 394 4.28 35.78 34.86
C ARG A 394 5.23 36.82 34.26
N ARG A 395 6.11 36.43 33.33
CA ARG A 395 6.96 37.38 32.59
C ARG A 395 6.11 38.19 31.62
N ASP A 396 5.21 37.53 30.87
CA ASP A 396 4.36 38.18 29.87
C ASP A 396 3.34 39.18 30.48
N LEU A 397 2.97 39.01 31.75
CA LEU A 397 2.06 39.90 32.50
C LEU A 397 2.75 41.13 33.14
N ARG A 398 4.05 41.31 32.95
CA ARG A 398 4.79 42.50 33.39
C ARG A 398 4.90 43.47 32.24
#